data_AF-A0A932WDG5-F1
#
_entry.id   AF-A0A932WDG5-F1
#
_cell.length_a   1.000
_cell.length_b   1.000
_cell.length_c   1.000
_cell.angle_alpha   90.00
_cell.angle_beta   90.00
_cell.angle_gamma   90.00
#
_symmetry.space_group_name_H-M   'P 1'
#
loop_
_entity.id
_entity.type
_entity.pdbx_description
1 polymer ?
#
loop_
_entity_poly.entity_id
_entity_poly.type
_entity_poly.pdbx_seq_one_letter_code
_entity_poly.pdbx_strand_id
1 'polypeptide(L)'
;LPVPPRKVVPKPVQKPHPPMWVACTQPSTVEFAGKNGLGALAFGIGTGKSNDYVKLYREKIKEARPVGAFVNNRFALWVHTLCARTDKEALALQGPSFHMYGDYVRQLFAPWIDGKPPKSYEWNMEFFKSYQEQMKNITLEEVVKAGGACIGSAETCREVLQFVSDAGVDEALLFMQSFKTPHKAVMRSIEMIAKDVKPKLKSKKTPAKVAARK
;
A
#
# COMPACT_ATOMS: atom_id res chain seq x y z
N LEU A 1 4.68 26.65 22.83
CA LEU A 1 3.73 27.78 22.85
C LEU A 1 2.36 27.28 22.40
N PRO A 2 1.28 27.47 23.18
CA PRO A 2 -0.06 27.13 22.73
C PRO A 2 -0.46 28.01 21.55
N VAL A 3 -0.97 27.40 20.49
CA VAL A 3 -1.51 28.14 19.34
C VAL A 3 -2.88 28.69 19.76
N PRO A 4 -3.13 30.01 19.71
CA PRO A 4 -4.42 30.58 20.10
C PRO A 4 -5.54 30.10 19.15
N PRO A 5 -6.81 30.04 19.59
CA PRO A 5 -7.92 29.64 18.73
C PRO A 5 -8.00 30.47 17.45
N ARG A 6 -8.04 29.81 16.29
CA ARG A 6 -8.17 30.45 14.97
C ARG A 6 -9.33 29.86 14.18
N LYS A 7 -9.95 30.68 13.33
CA LYS A 7 -10.89 30.20 12.31
C LYS A 7 -10.11 29.52 11.19
N VAL A 8 -10.29 28.21 11.03
CA VAL A 8 -9.79 27.46 9.87
C VAL A 8 -10.80 27.57 8.73
N VAL A 9 -10.41 28.23 7.63
CA VAL A 9 -11.21 28.45 6.41
C VAL A 9 -10.36 28.21 5.16
N PRO A 10 -10.95 27.74 4.04
CA PRO A 10 -12.36 27.37 3.86
C PRO A 10 -12.73 26.08 4.61
N LYS A 11 -14.03 25.82 4.77
CA LYS A 11 -14.51 24.58 5.39
C LYS A 11 -14.50 23.44 4.37
N PRO A 12 -14.19 22.20 4.80
CA PRO A 12 -14.33 21.05 3.91
C PRO A 12 -15.79 20.87 3.49
N VAL A 13 -15.96 20.37 2.26
CA VAL A 13 -17.27 20.00 1.70
C VAL A 13 -17.83 18.81 2.46
N GLN A 14 -17.02 17.77 2.66
CA GLN A 14 -17.37 16.58 3.44
C GLN A 14 -17.55 16.94 4.91
N LYS A 15 -18.67 16.46 5.51
CA LYS A 15 -19.00 16.63 6.93
C LYS A 15 -18.84 15.31 7.69
N PRO A 16 -18.46 15.38 8.98
CA PRO A 16 -17.92 16.54 9.69
C PRO A 16 -16.53 16.96 9.19
N HIS A 17 -15.77 16.03 8.62
CA HIS A 17 -14.51 16.22 7.90
C HIS A 17 -14.33 15.02 6.95
N PRO A 18 -13.41 15.07 5.96
CA PRO A 18 -13.11 13.90 5.13
C PRO A 18 -12.50 12.76 5.97
N PRO A 19 -12.62 11.48 5.55
CA PRO A 19 -11.94 10.37 6.21
C PRO A 19 -10.42 10.61 6.27
N MET A 20 -9.85 10.48 7.46
CA MET A 20 -8.43 10.65 7.68
C MET A 20 -7.69 9.32 7.56
N TRP A 21 -6.45 9.40 7.10
CA TRP A 21 -5.60 8.25 6.80
C TRP A 21 -4.17 8.52 7.27
N VAL A 22 -3.42 7.44 7.54
CA VAL A 22 -2.00 7.49 7.90
C VAL A 22 -1.23 6.56 6.99
N ALA A 23 -0.13 7.05 6.41
CA ALA A 23 0.85 6.20 5.74
C ALA A 23 1.58 5.32 6.78
N CYS A 24 1.48 4.01 6.61
CA CYS A 24 2.00 3.02 7.55
C CYS A 24 3.15 2.25 6.91
N THR A 25 4.37 2.47 7.39
CA THR A 25 5.59 1.80 6.92
C THR A 25 6.15 0.79 7.93
N GLN A 26 5.55 0.70 9.11
CA GLN A 26 6.00 -0.16 10.21
C GLN A 26 4.88 -0.51 11.19
N PRO A 27 5.00 -1.57 12.01
CA PRO A 27 3.95 -2.01 12.93
C PRO A 27 3.43 -0.90 13.85
N SER A 28 4.32 -0.09 14.42
CA SER A 28 3.93 1.00 15.33
C SER A 28 3.02 2.05 14.66
N THR A 29 3.20 2.31 13.36
CA THR A 29 2.33 3.22 12.60
C THR A 29 0.98 2.59 12.26
N VAL A 30 0.92 1.26 12.09
CA VAL A 30 -0.33 0.51 11.92
C VAL A 30 -1.13 0.51 13.22
N GLU A 31 -0.46 0.28 14.36
CA GLU A 31 -1.09 0.38 15.68
C GLU A 31 -1.61 1.79 15.96
N PHE A 32 -0.81 2.81 15.62
CA PHE A 32 -1.21 4.20 15.73
C PHE A 32 -2.48 4.48 14.90
N ALA A 33 -2.52 4.03 13.65
CA ALA A 33 -3.70 4.20 12.81
C ALA A 33 -4.94 3.54 13.44
N GLY A 34 -4.81 2.28 13.88
CA GLY A 34 -5.89 1.54 14.55
C GLY A 34 -6.40 2.24 15.81
N LYS A 35 -5.51 2.54 16.76
CA LYS A 35 -5.88 3.16 18.05
C LYS A 35 -6.48 4.56 17.90
N ASN A 36 -6.16 5.30 16.83
CA ASN A 36 -6.66 6.65 16.60
C ASN A 36 -7.86 6.70 15.64
N GLY A 37 -8.41 5.55 15.25
CA GLY A 37 -9.59 5.49 14.37
C GLY A 37 -9.32 5.99 12.95
N LEU A 38 -8.08 5.88 12.47
CA LEU A 38 -7.64 6.36 11.16
C LEU A 38 -7.60 5.19 10.17
N GLY A 39 -7.78 5.50 8.88
CA GLY A 39 -7.51 4.51 7.83
C GLY A 39 -6.02 4.25 7.71
N ALA A 40 -5.61 3.01 7.48
CA ALA A 40 -4.22 2.65 7.25
C ALA A 40 -3.91 2.64 5.75
N LEU A 41 -2.84 3.33 5.34
CA LEU A 41 -2.27 3.28 4.00
C LEU A 41 -0.94 2.54 4.07
N ALA A 42 -0.96 1.22 3.87
CA ALA A 42 0.22 0.38 3.97
C ALA A 42 0.93 0.20 2.62
N PHE A 43 2.20 -0.16 2.68
CA PHE A 43 3.00 -0.50 1.50
C PHE A 43 3.07 -2.00 1.31
N GLY A 44 2.65 -2.49 0.14
CA GLY A 44 2.77 -3.89 -0.25
C GLY A 44 4.16 -4.16 -0.78
N ILE A 45 5.12 -4.34 0.12
CA ILE A 45 6.46 -4.85 -0.22
C ILE A 45 6.71 -6.05 0.71
N GLY A 46 6.60 -7.25 0.16
CA GLY A 46 7.06 -8.50 0.80
C GLY A 46 6.01 -9.60 0.93
N THR A 47 6.17 -10.64 0.11
CA THR A 47 6.19 -12.09 0.40
C THR A 47 5.44 -12.67 1.62
N GLY A 48 4.36 -12.05 2.10
CA GLY A 48 3.46 -12.62 3.13
C GLY A 48 3.29 -11.82 4.43
N LYS A 49 3.98 -10.68 4.63
CA LYS A 49 3.83 -9.85 5.83
C LYS A 49 2.65 -8.86 5.80
N SER A 50 2.02 -8.67 4.63
CA SER A 50 0.82 -7.83 4.49
C SER A 50 -0.34 -8.35 5.36
N ASN A 51 -0.46 -9.68 5.50
CA ASN A 51 -1.44 -10.32 6.37
C ASN A 51 -1.28 -9.91 7.84
N ASP A 52 -0.03 -9.78 8.30
CA ASP A 52 0.26 -9.39 9.69
C ASP A 52 -0.17 -7.95 9.97
N TYR A 53 0.00 -7.04 9.02
CA TYR A 53 -0.44 -5.64 9.17
C TYR A 53 -1.95 -5.48 9.10
N VAL A 54 -2.62 -6.20 8.21
CA VAL A 54 -4.09 -6.19 8.19
C VAL A 54 -4.61 -6.74 9.52
N LYS A 55 -4.11 -7.89 9.98
CA LYS A 55 -4.51 -8.48 11.26
C LYS A 55 -4.27 -7.52 12.43
N LEU A 56 -3.05 -6.97 12.54
CA LEU A 56 -2.69 -6.00 13.57
C LEU A 56 -3.63 -4.79 13.54
N TYR A 57 -3.90 -4.23 12.36
CA TYR A 57 -4.83 -3.12 12.21
C TYR A 57 -6.24 -3.47 12.70
N ARG A 58 -6.77 -4.62 12.27
CA ARG A 58 -8.12 -5.08 12.67
C ARG A 58 -8.23 -5.39 14.16
N GLU A 59 -7.13 -5.76 14.81
CA GLU A 59 -7.09 -5.88 16.27
C GLU A 59 -7.10 -4.50 16.93
N LYS A 60 -6.22 -3.59 16.52
CA LYS A 60 -6.05 -2.28 17.17
C LYS A 60 -7.20 -1.31 16.91
N ILE A 61 -7.89 -1.40 15.77
CA ILE A 61 -9.06 -0.56 15.48
C ILE A 61 -10.25 -0.85 16.42
N LYS A 62 -10.29 -2.02 17.07
CA LYS A 62 -11.31 -2.34 18.09
C LYS A 62 -11.15 -1.50 19.36
N GLU A 63 -9.93 -1.02 19.62
CA GLU A 63 -9.58 -0.16 20.76
C GLU A 63 -9.62 1.33 20.39
N ALA A 64 -10.15 1.68 19.21
CA ALA A 64 -10.03 3.02 18.65
C ALA A 64 -10.66 4.11 19.54
N ARG A 65 -9.86 5.13 19.84
CA ARG A 65 -10.28 6.44 20.34
C ARG A 65 -10.09 7.43 19.18
N PRO A 66 -11.12 7.67 18.36
CA PRO A 66 -10.94 8.42 17.12
C PRO A 66 -10.48 9.85 17.40
N VAL A 67 -9.42 10.28 16.72
CA VAL A 67 -8.96 11.69 16.76
C VAL A 67 -9.84 12.59 15.89
N GLY A 68 -10.60 11.99 14.98
CA GLY A 68 -11.67 12.65 14.25
C GLY A 68 -13.03 12.40 14.88
N ALA A 69 -14.07 12.90 14.22
CA ALA A 69 -15.46 12.72 14.63
C ALA A 69 -16.01 11.29 14.37
N PHE A 70 -15.29 10.46 13.60
CA PHE A 70 -15.65 9.08 13.33
C PHE A 70 -14.42 8.18 13.13
N VAL A 71 -14.63 6.87 13.22
CA VAL A 71 -13.62 5.85 12.93
C VAL A 71 -13.62 5.54 11.43
N ASN A 72 -12.48 5.71 10.77
CA ASN A 72 -12.23 5.22 9.42
C ASN A 72 -11.58 3.83 9.48
N ASN A 73 -12.38 2.77 9.56
CA ASN A 73 -11.89 1.38 9.62
C ASN A 73 -11.57 0.82 8.22
N ARG A 74 -10.66 1.48 7.49
CA ARG A 74 -10.23 1.05 6.17
C ARG A 74 -8.74 0.79 6.13
N PHE A 75 -8.36 -0.28 5.45
CA PHE A 75 -6.99 -0.64 5.19
C PHE A 75 -6.75 -0.65 3.69
N ALA A 76 -5.92 0.26 3.20
CA ALA A 76 -5.49 0.29 1.82
C ALA A 76 -4.05 -0.22 1.69
N LEU A 77 -3.76 -0.92 0.60
CA LEU A 77 -2.43 -1.44 0.29
C LEU A 77 -1.95 -0.86 -1.03
N TRP A 78 -0.77 -0.25 -1.01
CA TRP A 78 -0.05 0.13 -2.21
C TRP A 78 0.55 -1.11 -2.89
N VAL A 79 0.31 -1.27 -4.19
CA VAL A 79 0.73 -2.45 -4.96
C VAL A 79 1.38 -2.01 -6.27
N HIS A 80 2.65 -2.38 -6.47
CA HIS A 80 3.33 -2.13 -7.75
C HIS A 80 2.65 -2.93 -8.86
N THR A 81 2.21 -2.27 -9.92
CA THR A 81 1.24 -2.87 -10.86
C THR A 81 1.54 -2.56 -12.33
N LEU A 82 1.49 -3.57 -13.18
CA LEU A 82 1.35 -3.42 -14.63
C LEU A 82 0.64 -4.64 -15.22
N CYS A 83 -0.46 -4.40 -15.92
CA CYS A 83 -1.17 -5.42 -16.68
C CYS A 83 -0.81 -5.30 -18.18
N ALA A 84 -0.34 -6.39 -18.79
CA ALA A 84 -0.04 -6.50 -20.21
C ALA A 84 -0.71 -7.75 -20.83
N ARG A 85 -0.47 -8.07 -22.11
CA ARG A 85 -1.10 -9.26 -22.74
C ARG A 85 -0.60 -10.55 -22.11
N THR A 86 0.68 -10.59 -21.77
CA THR A 86 1.36 -11.75 -21.21
C THR A 86 2.24 -11.32 -20.04
N ASP A 87 2.56 -12.28 -19.16
CA ASP A 87 3.47 -12.04 -18.04
C ASP A 87 4.84 -11.56 -18.53
N LYS A 88 5.36 -12.20 -19.58
CA LYS A 88 6.63 -11.83 -20.21
C LYS A 88 6.63 -10.39 -20.73
N GLU A 89 5.53 -9.93 -21.35
CA GLU A 89 5.41 -8.53 -21.81
C GLU A 89 5.42 -7.56 -20.62
N ALA A 90 4.66 -7.85 -19.56
CA ALA A 90 4.60 -6.99 -18.37
C ALA A 90 5.96 -6.87 -17.67
N LEU A 91 6.65 -8.00 -17.49
CA LEU A 91 7.98 -8.08 -16.88
C LEU A 91 9.02 -7.33 -17.72
N ALA A 92 8.99 -7.45 -19.05
CA ALA A 92 9.87 -6.70 -19.93
C ALA A 92 9.62 -5.17 -19.86
N LEU A 93 8.35 -4.75 -19.75
CA LEU A 93 7.96 -3.34 -19.73
C LEU A 93 8.24 -2.64 -18.39
N GLN A 94 7.98 -3.30 -17.26
CA GLN A 94 8.08 -2.68 -15.94
C GLN A 94 9.22 -3.23 -15.08
N GLY A 95 9.77 -4.41 -15.40
CA GLY A 95 10.84 -5.04 -14.62
C GLY A 95 12.04 -4.13 -14.38
N PRO A 96 12.63 -3.48 -15.41
CA PRO A 96 13.71 -2.52 -15.19
C PRO A 96 13.32 -1.35 -14.28
N SER A 97 12.08 -0.87 -14.39
CA SER A 97 11.56 0.24 -13.56
C SER A 97 11.31 -0.18 -12.12
N PHE A 98 10.88 -1.42 -11.89
CA PHE A 98 10.74 -1.99 -10.54
C PHE A 98 12.09 -2.03 -9.81
N HIS A 99 13.14 -2.51 -10.49
CA HIS A 99 14.50 -2.53 -9.92
C HIS A 99 15.02 -1.10 -9.66
N MET A 100 14.88 -0.19 -10.64
CA MET A 100 15.26 1.22 -10.46
C MET A 100 14.54 1.87 -9.26
N TYR A 101 13.26 1.55 -9.04
CA TYR A 101 12.53 2.04 -7.87
C TYR A 101 13.16 1.57 -6.56
N GLY A 102 13.47 0.28 -6.45
CA GLY A 102 14.15 -0.29 -5.28
C GLY A 102 15.50 0.38 -5.01
N ASP A 103 16.32 0.54 -6.05
CA ASP A 103 17.64 1.18 -5.96
C ASP A 103 17.54 2.64 -5.54
N TYR A 104 16.58 3.38 -6.09
CA TYR A 104 16.41 4.80 -5.79
C TYR A 104 15.88 5.02 -4.37
N VAL A 105 14.93 4.19 -3.91
CA VAL A 105 14.48 4.20 -2.51
C VAL A 105 15.67 3.93 -1.58
N ARG A 106 16.54 2.98 -1.90
CA ARG A 106 17.78 2.75 -1.13
C ARG A 106 18.66 4.00 -1.09
N GLN A 107 18.90 4.63 -2.24
CA GLN A 107 19.75 5.83 -2.32
C GLN A 107 19.22 6.97 -1.45
N LEU A 108 17.89 7.18 -1.42
CA LEU A 108 17.26 8.18 -0.56
C LEU A 108 17.54 7.94 0.94
N PHE A 109 17.66 6.68 1.35
CA PHE A 109 17.93 6.29 2.73
C PHE A 109 19.39 5.93 3.01
N ALA A 110 20.30 6.02 2.03
CA ALA A 110 21.69 5.59 2.19
C ALA A 110 22.41 6.19 3.41
N PRO A 111 22.27 7.50 3.73
CA PRO A 111 22.89 8.07 4.94
C PRO A 111 22.41 7.44 6.25
N TRP A 112 21.20 6.89 6.29
CA TRP A 112 20.60 6.25 7.46
C TRP A 112 20.80 4.74 7.48
N ILE A 113 20.89 4.11 6.30
CA ILE A 113 21.22 2.69 6.16
C ILE A 113 22.68 2.46 6.55
N ASP A 114 23.59 3.26 6.01
CA ASP A 114 25.04 3.10 6.21
C ASP A 114 25.54 3.87 7.46
N GLY A 115 24.69 4.74 8.00
CA GLY A 115 24.98 5.56 9.18
C GLY A 115 24.02 5.31 10.35
N LYS A 116 23.70 6.38 11.08
CA LYS A 116 22.81 6.34 12.25
C LYS A 116 21.44 6.95 11.91
N PRO A 117 20.36 6.16 11.82
CA PRO A 117 19.03 6.70 11.60
C PRO A 117 18.51 7.47 12.83
N PRO A 118 17.54 8.39 12.66
CA PRO A 118 16.72 8.86 13.75
C PRO A 118 15.98 7.68 14.43
N LYS A 119 15.70 7.78 15.72
CA LYS A 119 15.02 6.71 16.50
C LYS A 119 13.72 6.22 15.87
N SER A 120 12.94 7.12 15.26
CA SER A 120 11.67 6.77 14.60
C SER A 120 11.84 5.93 13.32
N TYR A 121 13.05 5.87 12.75
CA TYR A 121 13.40 5.17 11.52
C TYR A 121 14.24 3.91 11.76
N GLU A 122 14.73 3.65 12.98
CA GLU A 122 15.59 2.49 13.29
C GLU A 122 14.97 1.16 12.83
N TRP A 123 13.70 0.91 13.19
CA TRP A 123 12.98 -0.30 12.77
C TRP A 123 12.90 -0.42 11.24
N ASN A 124 12.59 0.69 10.57
CA ASN A 124 12.40 0.72 9.13
C ASN A 124 13.73 0.50 8.39
N MET A 125 14.85 1.04 8.91
CA MET A 125 16.19 0.79 8.35
C MET A 125 16.64 -0.66 8.55
N GLU A 126 16.38 -1.26 9.72
CA GLU A 126 16.66 -2.67 9.96
C GLU A 126 15.84 -3.58 9.05
N PHE A 127 14.55 -3.26 8.87
CA PHE A 127 13.69 -3.93 7.91
C PHE A 127 14.24 -3.80 6.48
N PHE A 128 14.66 -2.61 6.05
CA PHE A 128 15.24 -2.42 4.72
C PHE A 128 16.49 -3.26 4.49
N LYS A 129 17.41 -3.32 5.47
CA LYS A 129 18.61 -4.16 5.40
C LYS A 129 18.24 -5.64 5.28
N SER A 130 17.34 -6.13 6.14
CA SER A 130 16.86 -7.51 6.09
C SER A 130 16.17 -7.84 4.76
N TYR A 131 15.31 -6.94 4.28
CA TYR A 131 14.60 -7.11 3.02
C TYR A 131 15.58 -7.15 1.83
N GLN A 132 16.59 -6.28 1.81
CA GLN A 132 17.62 -6.31 0.76
C GLN A 132 18.35 -7.64 0.74
N GLU A 133 18.82 -8.14 1.89
CA GLU A 133 19.49 -9.44 1.95
C GLU A 133 18.60 -10.58 1.45
N GLN A 134 17.31 -10.58 1.81
CA GLN A 134 16.36 -11.58 1.34
C GLN A 134 16.09 -11.50 -0.16
N MET A 135 16.11 -10.30 -0.73
CA MET A 135 15.72 -10.04 -2.11
C MET A 135 16.88 -10.07 -3.11
N LYS A 136 18.14 -10.13 -2.64
CA LYS A 136 19.35 -10.13 -3.51
C LYS A 136 19.30 -11.14 -4.65
N ASN A 137 18.69 -12.30 -4.42
CA ASN A 137 18.67 -13.40 -5.37
C ASN A 137 17.24 -13.78 -5.82
N ILE A 138 16.24 -12.94 -5.54
CA ILE A 138 14.85 -13.19 -5.91
C ILE A 138 14.55 -12.45 -7.21
N THR A 139 14.12 -13.19 -8.22
CA THR A 139 13.67 -12.64 -9.50
C THR A 139 12.33 -11.92 -9.37
N LEU A 140 12.04 -10.95 -10.23
CA LEU A 140 10.74 -10.26 -10.21
C LEU A 140 9.59 -11.24 -10.45
N GLU A 141 9.81 -12.26 -11.27
CA GLU A 141 8.89 -13.37 -11.50
C GLU A 141 8.53 -14.08 -10.19
N GLU A 142 9.51 -14.36 -9.33
CA GLU A 142 9.28 -14.95 -8.01
C GLU A 142 8.57 -13.98 -7.06
N VAL A 143 8.89 -12.68 -7.12
CA VAL A 143 8.16 -11.65 -6.36
C VAL A 143 6.69 -11.61 -6.75
N VAL A 144 6.38 -11.65 -8.06
CA VAL A 144 5.01 -11.68 -8.58
C VAL A 144 4.29 -12.95 -8.12
N LYS A 145 4.93 -14.13 -8.28
CA LYS A 145 4.36 -15.41 -7.81
C LYS A 145 4.07 -15.42 -6.32
N ALA A 146 4.89 -14.74 -5.52
CA ALA A 146 4.68 -14.59 -4.08
C ALA A 146 3.64 -13.50 -3.70
N GLY A 147 2.97 -12.88 -4.68
CA GLY A 147 2.00 -11.81 -4.46
C GLY A 147 2.62 -10.46 -4.05
N GLY A 148 3.93 -10.30 -4.21
CA GLY A 148 4.67 -9.08 -3.85
C GLY A 148 4.57 -7.96 -4.88
N ALA A 149 4.12 -8.27 -6.10
CA ALA A 149 3.86 -7.29 -7.15
C ALA A 149 2.75 -7.78 -8.09
N CYS A 150 1.92 -6.88 -8.60
CA CYS A 150 0.84 -7.15 -9.55
C CYS A 150 1.29 -6.85 -10.98
N ILE A 151 2.34 -7.53 -11.44
CA ILE A 151 2.96 -7.31 -12.76
C ILE A 151 2.78 -8.58 -13.60
N GLY A 152 1.91 -8.53 -14.60
CA GLY A 152 1.64 -9.71 -15.43
C GLY A 152 0.52 -9.54 -16.44
N SER A 153 0.01 -10.67 -16.92
CA SER A 153 -1.24 -10.78 -17.67
C SER A 153 -2.45 -10.42 -16.81
N ALA A 154 -3.61 -10.28 -17.42
CA ALA A 154 -4.87 -10.06 -16.69
C ALA A 154 -5.14 -11.17 -15.66
N GLU A 155 -4.77 -12.41 -15.98
CA GLU A 155 -4.95 -13.55 -15.07
C GLU A 155 -4.02 -13.43 -13.84
N THR A 156 -2.74 -13.19 -14.06
CA THR A 156 -1.76 -12.98 -12.99
C THR A 156 -2.14 -11.79 -12.10
N CYS A 157 -2.57 -10.67 -12.70
CA CYS A 157 -3.06 -9.52 -11.94
C CYS A 157 -4.32 -9.86 -11.11
N ARG A 158 -5.23 -10.67 -11.65
CA ARG A 158 -6.42 -11.12 -10.93
C ARG A 158 -6.05 -11.96 -9.72
N GLU A 159 -5.12 -12.89 -9.86
CA GLU A 159 -4.67 -13.74 -8.75
C GLU A 159 -4.02 -12.92 -7.63
N VAL A 160 -3.11 -11.99 -7.97
CA VAL A 160 -2.46 -11.12 -6.98
C VAL A 160 -3.47 -10.22 -6.28
N LEU A 161 -4.38 -9.58 -7.01
CA LEU A 161 -5.40 -8.71 -6.40
C LEU A 161 -6.44 -9.50 -5.61
N GLN A 162 -6.74 -10.73 -6.01
CA GLN A 162 -7.59 -11.62 -5.23
C GLN A 162 -6.90 -12.01 -3.92
N PHE A 163 -5.61 -12.35 -3.95
CA PHE A 163 -4.83 -12.62 -2.74
C PHE A 163 -4.83 -11.42 -1.77
N VAL A 164 -4.62 -10.20 -2.29
CA VAL A 164 -4.69 -8.95 -1.50
C VAL A 164 -6.10 -8.74 -0.91
N SER A 165 -7.16 -8.97 -1.69
CA SER A 165 -8.54 -8.91 -1.20
C SER A 165 -8.80 -9.98 -0.14
N ASP A 166 -8.30 -11.19 -0.33
CA ASP A 166 -8.52 -12.30 0.58
C ASP A 166 -7.83 -12.11 1.93
N ALA A 167 -6.71 -11.38 1.94
CA ALA A 167 -6.01 -10.89 3.13
C ALA A 167 -6.82 -9.89 3.96
N GLY A 168 -7.91 -9.33 3.43
CA GLY A 168 -8.77 -8.36 4.12
C GLY A 168 -8.38 -6.89 3.91
N VAL A 169 -7.63 -6.61 2.85
CA VAL A 169 -7.39 -5.24 2.34
C VAL A 169 -8.69 -4.72 1.70
N ASP A 170 -9.09 -3.50 2.06
CA ASP A 170 -10.32 -2.88 1.53
C ASP A 170 -10.09 -2.18 0.19
N GLU A 171 -8.89 -1.59 -0.01
CA GLU A 171 -8.56 -0.78 -1.17
C GLU A 171 -7.13 -1.10 -1.66
N ALA A 172 -6.98 -1.47 -2.94
CA ALA A 172 -5.67 -1.61 -3.57
C ALA A 172 -5.31 -0.32 -4.32
N LEU A 173 -4.21 0.32 -3.93
CA LEU A 173 -3.66 1.50 -4.59
C LEU A 173 -2.62 1.05 -5.62
N LEU A 174 -3.01 1.07 -6.89
CA LEU A 174 -2.20 0.51 -7.98
C LEU A 174 -1.15 1.52 -8.44
N PHE A 175 0.11 1.25 -8.13
CA PHE A 175 1.23 2.07 -8.59
C PHE A 175 1.72 1.59 -9.96
N MET A 176 1.25 2.26 -11.01
CA MET A 176 1.52 1.88 -12.40
C MET A 176 2.60 2.72 -13.07
N GLN A 177 2.66 4.02 -12.75
CA GLN A 177 3.69 4.91 -13.29
C GLN A 177 5.00 4.77 -12.50
N SER A 178 5.71 3.68 -12.76
CA SER A 178 7.04 3.43 -12.19
C SER A 178 8.12 3.81 -13.19
N PHE A 179 8.96 4.79 -12.82
CA PHE A 179 10.14 5.26 -13.58
C PHE A 179 9.92 5.34 -15.10
N LYS A 180 10.57 4.45 -15.85
CA LYS A 180 10.62 4.48 -17.32
C LYS A 180 9.53 3.62 -17.96
N THR A 181 8.54 3.17 -17.19
CA THR A 181 7.40 2.41 -17.73
C THR A 181 6.70 3.26 -18.80
N PRO A 182 6.59 2.80 -20.06
CA PRO A 182 6.05 3.63 -21.14
C PRO A 182 4.62 4.09 -20.86
N HIS A 183 4.30 5.37 -21.09
CA HIS A 183 2.97 5.93 -20.83
C HIS A 183 1.84 5.13 -21.51
N LYS A 184 2.03 4.73 -22.77
CA LYS A 184 1.05 3.89 -23.49
C LYS A 184 0.81 2.54 -22.82
N ALA A 185 1.83 1.94 -22.22
CA ALA A 185 1.69 0.70 -21.46
C ALA A 185 0.90 0.92 -20.16
N VAL A 186 1.16 2.03 -19.45
CA VAL A 186 0.40 2.41 -18.25
C VAL A 186 -1.09 2.61 -18.57
N MET A 187 -1.41 3.39 -19.61
CA MET A 187 -2.80 3.64 -20.01
C MET A 187 -3.51 2.35 -20.40
N ARG A 188 -2.84 1.49 -21.16
CA ARG A 188 -3.37 0.18 -21.52
C ARG A 188 -3.60 -0.72 -20.31
N SER A 189 -2.68 -0.72 -19.35
CA SER A 189 -2.81 -1.45 -18.10
C SER A 189 -4.04 -0.98 -17.31
N ILE A 190 -4.30 0.32 -17.23
CA ILE A 190 -5.52 0.86 -16.59
C ILE A 190 -6.78 0.29 -17.25
N GLU A 191 -6.84 0.29 -18.58
CA GLU A 191 -7.97 -0.28 -19.31
C GLU A 191 -8.15 -1.78 -19.07
N MET A 192 -7.06 -2.56 -19.15
CA MET A 192 -7.09 -4.01 -18.94
C MET A 192 -7.49 -4.37 -17.51
N ILE A 193 -6.98 -3.65 -16.51
CA ILE A 193 -7.40 -3.84 -15.12
C ILE A 193 -8.91 -3.56 -14.97
N ALA A 194 -9.41 -2.49 -15.57
CA ALA A 194 -10.83 -2.12 -15.47
C ALA A 194 -11.76 -3.10 -16.20
N LYS A 195 -11.37 -3.59 -17.39
CA LYS A 195 -12.19 -4.44 -18.26
C LYS A 195 -12.05 -5.93 -17.94
N ASP A 196 -10.83 -6.40 -17.71
CA ASP A 196 -10.50 -7.83 -17.71
C ASP A 196 -10.26 -8.41 -16.31
N VAL A 197 -9.87 -7.56 -15.35
CA VAL A 197 -9.48 -7.98 -13.99
C VAL A 197 -10.55 -7.66 -12.97
N LYS A 198 -10.88 -6.37 -12.78
CA LYS A 198 -11.81 -5.90 -11.74
C LYS A 198 -13.17 -6.63 -11.75
N PRO A 199 -13.83 -6.86 -12.91
CA PRO A 199 -15.14 -7.52 -12.93
C PRO A 199 -15.10 -8.98 -12.48
N LYS A 200 -13.91 -9.62 -12.50
CA LYS A 200 -13.72 -11.04 -12.15
C LYS A 200 -13.20 -11.24 -10.72
N LEU A 201 -12.95 -10.17 -9.97
CA LEU A 201 -12.56 -10.28 -8.56
C LEU A 201 -13.77 -10.70 -7.72
N LYS A 202 -13.57 -11.68 -6.83
CA LYS A 202 -14.58 -12.09 -5.86
C LYS A 202 -14.64 -11.05 -4.75
N SER A 203 -15.78 -10.39 -4.60
CA SER A 203 -16.01 -9.47 -3.48
C SER A 203 -16.15 -10.24 -2.17
N LYS A 204 -15.27 -9.98 -1.20
CA LYS A 204 -15.63 -10.11 0.22
C LYS A 204 -16.45 -8.88 0.60
N LYS A 205 -17.54 -9.06 1.36
CA LYS A 205 -18.38 -7.96 1.85
C LYS A 205 -17.48 -6.89 2.50
N THR A 206 -17.46 -5.69 1.91
CA THR A 206 -16.76 -4.54 2.49
C THR A 206 -17.29 -4.28 3.90
N PRO A 207 -16.43 -4.01 4.90
CA PRO A 207 -16.90 -3.55 6.20
C PRO A 207 -17.84 -2.36 6.03
N ALA A 208 -18.90 -2.31 6.84
CA ALA A 208 -19.96 -1.31 6.75
C ALA A 208 -19.39 0.12 6.70
N LYS A 209 -20.09 0.99 5.96
CA LYS A 209 -19.77 2.43 5.80
C LYS A 209 -19.38 3.05 7.15
N VAL A 210 -18.41 3.95 7.09
CA VAL A 210 -18.01 4.89 8.15
C VAL A 210 -19.24 5.35 8.92
N ALA A 211 -19.45 4.81 10.12
CA ALA A 211 -20.55 5.21 10.98
C ALA A 211 -20.11 6.44 11.78
N ALA A 212 -20.72 7.58 11.51
CA ALA A 212 -20.61 8.73 12.41
C ALA A 212 -21.27 8.35 13.74
N ARG A 213 -20.59 8.63 14.87
CA ARG A 213 -21.30 8.67 16.15
C ARG A 213 -22.29 9.83 16.08
N LYS A 214 -23.57 9.56 16.41
CA LYS A 214 -24.53 10.61 16.78
C LYS A 214 -24.09 11.27 18.07
#